data_AF-A0A9D5W7E5-F1
#
_entry.id   AF-A0A9D5W7E5-F1
#
_cell.length_a   1.000
_cell.length_b   1.000
_cell.length_c   1.000
_cell.angle_alpha   90.00
_cell.angle_beta   90.00
_cell.angle_gamma   90.00
#
_symmetry.space_group_name_H-M   'P 1'
#
loop_
_entity.id
_entity.type
_entity.pdbx_description
1 polymer ?
#
loop_
_entity_poly.entity_id
_entity_poly.type
_entity_poly.pdbx_seq_one_letter_code
_entity_poly.pdbx_strand_id
1 'polypeptide(L)'
;MKKIITYTLMTLLITGVISILLSNKTEASSATYYMPYLHTNAGNVVYCVVGNVSSNAITGTFSTMTTESGTASQTAGTGFSIAANTTQMITFSGTTITTGSSTITVSDVTNGSYSGKLAYTSTANVSCTDVPMSCFQGTTNPKRNLAGHTCDDGTNVLAY
;
A
#
# COMPACT_ATOMS: atom_id res chain seq x y z
N MET A 1 -36.41 -44.46 13.02
CA MET A 1 -35.51 -43.66 13.88
C MET A 1 -34.06 -43.62 13.39
N LYS A 2 -33.39 -44.74 13.07
CA LYS A 2 -31.99 -44.74 12.58
C LYS A 2 -31.73 -43.85 11.36
N LYS A 3 -32.62 -43.87 10.34
CA LYS A 3 -32.46 -43.07 9.12
C LYS A 3 -32.53 -41.55 9.36
N ILE A 4 -33.37 -41.09 10.30
CA ILE A 4 -33.57 -39.67 10.59
C ILE A 4 -32.31 -39.06 11.23
N ILE A 5 -31.62 -39.82 12.09
CA ILE A 5 -30.37 -39.42 12.74
C ILE A 5 -29.23 -39.31 11.72
N THR A 6 -29.19 -40.20 10.73
CA THR A 6 -28.16 -40.16 9.67
C THR A 6 -28.29 -38.92 8.79
N TYR A 7 -29.52 -38.53 8.41
CA TYR A 7 -29.73 -37.34 7.57
C TYR A 7 -29.45 -36.03 8.31
N THR A 8 -29.73 -35.95 9.61
CA THR A 8 -29.42 -34.76 10.44
C THR A 8 -27.92 -34.60 10.68
N LEU A 9 -27.19 -35.71 10.91
CA LEU A 9 -25.74 -35.66 11.07
C LEU A 9 -25.03 -35.27 9.75
N MET A 10 -25.53 -35.76 8.61
CA MET A 10 -24.95 -35.47 7.30
C MET A 10 -25.20 -34.01 6.87
N THR A 11 -26.38 -33.45 7.16
CA THR A 11 -26.64 -32.02 6.90
C THR A 11 -25.80 -31.12 7.78
N LEU A 12 -25.61 -31.44 9.06
CA LEU A 12 -24.76 -30.68 9.98
C LEU A 12 -23.30 -30.64 9.52
N LEU A 13 -22.78 -31.78 9.05
CA LEU A 13 -21.43 -31.89 8.49
C LEU A 13 -21.27 -31.06 7.20
N ILE A 14 -22.25 -31.09 6.31
CA ILE A 14 -22.20 -30.30 5.06
C ILE A 14 -22.23 -28.80 5.36
N THR A 15 -23.11 -28.34 6.26
CA THR A 15 -23.13 -26.93 6.67
C THR A 15 -21.85 -26.49 7.38
N GLY A 16 -21.28 -27.35 8.24
CA GLY A 16 -20.03 -27.03 8.94
C GLY A 16 -18.83 -26.90 8.01
N VAL A 17 -18.71 -27.78 7.01
CA VAL A 17 -17.61 -27.74 6.02
C VAL A 17 -17.73 -26.52 5.10
N ILE A 18 -18.95 -26.14 4.70
CA ILE A 18 -19.19 -24.93 3.90
C ILE A 18 -18.83 -23.67 4.69
N SER A 19 -19.15 -23.59 5.99
CA SER A 19 -18.76 -22.45 6.83
C SER A 19 -17.24 -22.32 7.04
N ILE A 20 -16.50 -23.44 7.06
CA ILE A 20 -15.03 -23.42 7.17
C ILE A 20 -14.39 -22.99 5.84
N LEU A 21 -14.96 -23.38 4.70
CA LEU A 21 -14.53 -22.92 3.37
C LEU A 21 -14.87 -21.43 3.11
N LEU A 22 -15.88 -20.90 3.80
CA LEU A 22 -16.28 -19.48 3.80
C LEU A 22 -15.69 -18.71 4.98
N SER A 23 -14.62 -19.23 5.61
CA SER A 23 -13.78 -18.40 6.47
C SER A 23 -13.12 -17.36 5.58
N ASN A 24 -13.87 -16.28 5.36
CA ASN A 24 -13.53 -15.16 4.53
C ASN A 24 -12.11 -14.75 4.85
N LYS A 25 -11.23 -14.82 3.84
CA LYS A 25 -10.09 -13.90 3.77
C LYS A 25 -10.71 -12.54 4.09
N THR A 26 -10.36 -11.95 5.22
CA THR A 26 -10.86 -10.63 5.59
C THR A 26 -10.35 -9.74 4.47
N GLU A 27 -11.23 -9.38 3.53
CA GLU A 27 -10.74 -8.74 2.31
C GLU A 27 -10.14 -7.40 2.71
N ALA A 28 -8.87 -7.21 2.33
CA ALA A 28 -8.15 -6.01 2.64
C ALA A 28 -8.85 -4.82 1.96
N SER A 29 -9.36 -3.89 2.76
CA SER A 29 -9.99 -2.67 2.23
C SER A 29 -8.95 -1.69 1.67
N SER A 30 -7.67 -1.88 2.01
CA SER A 30 -6.57 -1.00 1.61
C SER A 30 -5.22 -1.73 1.62
N ALA A 31 -4.30 -1.26 0.79
CA ALA A 31 -2.90 -1.65 0.81
C ALA A 31 -2.05 -0.46 1.28
N THR A 32 -1.29 -0.62 2.36
CA THR A 32 -0.55 0.47 2.99
C THR A 32 0.95 0.20 2.93
N TYR A 33 1.68 1.07 2.26
CA TYR A 33 3.14 1.00 2.18
C TYR A 33 3.77 1.96 3.19
N TYR A 34 4.62 1.43 4.05
CA TYR A 34 5.48 2.18 4.96
C TYR A 34 6.88 2.29 4.37
N MET A 35 7.35 3.51 4.23
CA MET A 35 8.70 3.84 3.77
C MET A 35 9.46 4.41 4.97
N PRO A 36 10.41 3.66 5.55
CA PRO A 36 11.08 4.07 6.79
C PRO A 36 12.02 5.25 6.58
N TYR A 37 12.46 5.51 5.35
CA TYR A 37 13.45 6.54 5.06
C TYR A 37 13.16 7.27 3.75
N LEU A 38 12.83 8.56 3.89
CA LEU A 38 12.76 9.60 2.88
C LEU A 38 13.56 10.81 3.40
N HIS A 39 13.90 11.77 2.54
CA HIS A 39 14.71 12.92 2.96
C HIS A 39 14.32 14.20 2.22
N THR A 40 14.44 15.34 2.89
CA THR A 40 14.21 16.69 2.32
C THR A 40 15.27 17.15 1.30
N ASN A 41 16.35 16.39 1.07
CA ASN A 41 17.41 16.76 0.15
C ASN A 41 17.03 16.30 -1.26
N ALA A 42 16.81 17.26 -2.16
CA ALA A 42 16.42 16.99 -3.55
C ALA A 42 17.48 16.22 -4.37
N GLY A 43 18.72 16.08 -3.87
CA GLY A 43 19.73 15.20 -4.46
C GLY A 43 19.54 13.71 -4.12
N ASN A 44 18.77 13.41 -3.07
CA ASN A 44 18.49 12.05 -2.58
C ASN A 44 17.09 11.60 -2.97
N VAL A 45 16.78 11.66 -4.27
CA VAL A 45 15.45 11.33 -4.80
C VAL A 45 15.17 9.83 -4.65
N VAL A 46 13.96 9.49 -4.20
CA VAL A 46 13.44 8.12 -4.18
C VAL A 46 12.37 8.00 -5.25
N TYR A 47 12.48 6.96 -6.09
CA TYR A 47 11.57 6.65 -7.17
C TYR A 47 10.91 5.31 -6.90
N CYS A 48 9.60 5.30 -6.72
CA CYS A 48 8.81 4.10 -6.55
C CYS A 48 8.00 3.82 -7.81
N VAL A 49 8.24 2.68 -8.45
CA VAL A 49 7.36 2.19 -9.52
C VAL A 49 6.28 1.35 -8.87
N VAL A 50 5.03 1.74 -9.08
CA VAL A 50 3.85 1.08 -8.52
C VAL A 50 3.05 0.50 -9.67
N GLY A 51 2.80 -0.80 -9.64
CA GLY A 51 1.84 -1.45 -10.52
C GLY A 51 0.48 -1.54 -9.85
N ASN A 52 -0.58 -1.26 -10.57
CA ASN A 52 -1.93 -1.65 -10.19
C ASN A 52 -2.32 -2.84 -11.06
N VAL A 53 -2.22 -4.05 -10.53
CA VAL A 53 -2.60 -5.29 -11.24
C VAL A 53 -4.04 -5.71 -10.95
N SER A 54 -4.78 -4.90 -10.19
CA SER A 54 -6.20 -5.12 -9.95
C SER A 54 -7.05 -4.74 -11.17
N SER A 55 -8.30 -5.18 -11.15
CA SER A 55 -9.31 -4.82 -12.15
C SER A 55 -9.91 -3.43 -11.98
N ASN A 56 -9.60 -2.73 -10.89
CA ASN A 56 -10.18 -1.43 -10.55
C ASN A 56 -9.10 -0.35 -10.45
N ALA A 57 -9.49 0.91 -10.64
CA ALA A 57 -8.58 2.01 -10.32
C ALA A 57 -8.33 2.06 -8.80
N ILE A 58 -7.12 2.46 -8.42
CA ILE A 58 -6.76 2.67 -7.01
C ILE A 58 -6.50 4.15 -6.77
N THR A 59 -6.90 4.64 -5.59
CA THR A 59 -6.59 5.98 -5.11
C THR A 59 -5.49 5.90 -4.07
N GLY A 60 -4.35 6.54 -4.35
CA GLY A 60 -3.22 6.67 -3.44
C GLY A 60 -3.27 7.98 -2.67
N THR A 61 -2.90 7.94 -1.39
CA THR A 61 -2.70 9.12 -0.54
C THR A 61 -1.39 8.96 0.23
N PHE A 62 -0.72 10.07 0.52
CA PHE A 62 0.51 10.07 1.30
C PHE A 62 0.35 10.82 2.62
N SER A 63 0.93 10.29 3.69
CA SER A 63 1.08 10.98 4.98
C SER A 63 2.50 10.81 5.51
N THR A 64 3.07 11.86 6.06
CA THR A 64 4.29 11.76 6.87
C THR A 64 3.97 11.07 8.19
N MET A 65 4.75 10.06 8.57
CA MET A 65 4.50 9.30 9.81
C MET A 65 5.39 9.77 10.96
N THR A 66 6.67 10.00 10.67
CA THR A 66 7.64 10.54 11.63
C THR A 66 8.60 11.48 10.91
N THR A 67 9.16 12.44 11.64
CA THR A 67 10.20 13.36 11.13
C THR A 67 11.37 13.43 12.10
N GLU A 68 12.56 13.70 11.58
CA GLU A 68 13.75 13.90 12.40
C GLU A 68 13.70 15.22 13.20
N SER A 69 13.04 16.23 12.64
CA SER A 69 13.10 17.62 13.11
C SER A 69 11.85 18.09 13.88
N GLY A 70 10.83 17.25 14.05
CA GLY A 70 9.60 17.66 14.73
C GLY A 70 8.51 16.60 14.83
N THR A 71 7.26 17.05 14.90
CA THR A 71 6.08 16.19 14.94
C THR A 71 5.48 16.08 13.55
N ALA A 72 5.27 14.85 13.06
CA ALA A 72 4.56 14.63 11.80
C ALA A 72 3.07 14.95 11.95
N SER A 73 2.49 15.61 10.96
CA SER A 73 1.05 15.92 10.90
C SER A 73 0.22 14.64 10.80
N GLN A 74 0.77 13.60 10.16
CA GLN A 74 0.06 12.35 9.84
C GLN A 74 -1.23 12.56 9.01
N THR A 75 -1.44 13.77 8.52
CA THR A 75 -2.55 14.12 7.64
C THR A 75 -2.24 13.62 6.24
N ALA A 76 -3.22 12.96 5.62
CA ALA A 76 -3.13 12.57 4.23
C ALA A 76 -3.15 13.82 3.32
N GLY A 77 -2.18 13.89 2.42
CA GLY A 77 -2.17 14.86 1.33
C GLY A 77 -3.28 14.57 0.32
N THR A 78 -3.30 15.36 -0.77
CA THR A 78 -4.25 15.16 -1.86
C THR A 78 -4.06 13.78 -2.50
N GLY A 79 -5.19 13.14 -2.80
CA GLY A 79 -5.18 11.83 -3.46
C GLY A 79 -4.79 11.92 -4.93
N PHE A 80 -4.27 10.81 -5.46
CA PHE A 80 -4.01 10.60 -6.88
C PHE A 80 -4.54 9.23 -7.30
N SER A 81 -4.74 9.02 -8.60
CA SER A 81 -5.31 7.77 -9.12
C SER A 81 -4.34 7.03 -10.03
N ILE A 82 -4.26 5.71 -9.86
CA ILE A 82 -3.58 4.79 -10.78
C ILE A 82 -4.64 3.90 -11.40
N ALA A 83 -4.76 3.96 -12.73
CA ALA A 83 -5.74 3.17 -13.47
C ALA A 83 -5.48 1.66 -13.33
N ALA A 84 -6.53 0.86 -13.48
CA ALA A 84 -6.45 -0.60 -13.48
C ALA A 84 -5.46 -1.11 -14.54
N ASN A 85 -4.68 -2.14 -14.22
CA ASN A 85 -3.70 -2.77 -15.12
C ASN A 85 -2.65 -1.80 -15.68
N THR A 86 -2.26 -0.78 -14.91
CA THR A 86 -1.23 0.19 -15.30
C THR A 86 -0.13 0.33 -14.26
N THR A 87 1.01 0.88 -14.67
CA THR A 87 2.10 1.25 -13.76
C THR A 87 2.24 2.76 -13.70
N GLN A 88 2.57 3.29 -12.52
CA GLN A 88 2.90 4.70 -12.34
C GLN A 88 4.18 4.85 -11.51
N MET A 89 5.01 5.81 -11.90
CA MET A 89 6.17 6.21 -11.11
C MET A 89 5.77 7.32 -10.14
N ILE A 90 6.10 7.11 -8.87
CA ILE A 90 5.99 8.07 -7.78
C ILE A 90 7.40 8.54 -7.45
N THR A 91 7.62 9.84 -7.47
CA THR A 91 8.93 10.44 -7.20
C THR A 91 8.86 11.26 -5.93
N PHE A 92 9.63 10.87 -4.93
CA PHE A 92 9.84 11.61 -3.69
C PHE A 92 11.13 12.42 -3.83
N SER A 93 11.00 13.73 -3.94
CA SER A 93 12.14 14.66 -4.06
C SER A 93 11.97 15.82 -3.09
N GLY A 94 12.80 15.81 -2.04
CA GLY A 94 12.71 16.78 -0.97
C GLY A 94 11.38 16.69 -0.22
N THR A 95 10.62 17.77 -0.23
CA THR A 95 9.27 17.87 0.35
C THR A 95 8.16 17.70 -0.70
N THR A 96 8.51 17.25 -1.91
CA THR A 96 7.56 17.11 -3.02
C THR A 96 7.44 15.65 -3.42
N ILE A 97 6.19 15.22 -3.64
CA ILE A 97 5.87 13.89 -4.18
C ILE A 97 5.14 14.12 -5.50
N THR A 98 5.69 13.59 -6.59
CA THR A 98 5.05 13.68 -7.92
C THR A 98 4.62 12.31 -8.41
N THR A 99 3.44 12.25 -9.01
CA THR A 99 2.83 11.02 -9.54
C THR A 99 1.91 11.36 -10.71
N GLY A 100 2.34 10.98 -11.92
CA GLY A 100 1.69 11.43 -13.15
C GLY A 100 1.66 12.96 -13.25
N SER A 101 0.46 13.54 -13.32
CA SER A 101 0.22 14.99 -13.31
C SER A 101 -0.02 15.58 -11.92
N SER A 102 -0.06 14.76 -10.87
CA SER A 102 -0.33 15.19 -9.51
C SER A 102 0.97 15.52 -8.77
N THR A 103 0.93 16.58 -7.98
CA THR A 103 2.01 16.98 -7.07
C THR A 103 1.43 17.15 -5.69
N ILE A 104 2.04 16.50 -4.71
CA ILE A 104 1.71 16.59 -3.28
C ILE A 104 2.89 17.27 -2.58
N THR A 105 2.62 18.27 -1.77
CA THR A 105 3.62 18.92 -0.93
C THR A 105 3.51 18.43 0.50
N VAL A 106 4.63 17.98 1.04
CA VAL A 106 4.81 17.54 2.42
C VAL A 106 5.18 18.76 3.26
N SER A 107 4.18 19.40 3.87
CA SER A 107 4.36 20.69 4.58
C SER A 107 4.87 20.56 6.01
N ASP A 108 4.82 19.36 6.58
CA ASP A 108 5.17 19.06 7.97
C ASP A 108 6.64 18.61 8.16
N VAL A 109 7.42 18.59 7.07
CA VAL A 109 8.86 18.32 7.09
C VAL A 109 9.62 19.53 6.56
N THR A 110 10.49 20.12 7.38
CA THR A 110 11.29 21.30 7.00
C THR A 110 12.75 20.95 6.75
N ASN A 111 13.31 19.97 7.45
CA ASN A 111 14.67 19.49 7.24
C ASN A 111 14.86 18.05 7.75
N GLY A 112 15.83 17.36 7.16
CA GLY A 112 16.29 16.03 7.57
C GLY A 112 15.56 14.87 6.91
N SER A 113 15.57 13.74 7.62
CA SER A 113 14.94 12.51 7.22
C SER A 113 13.53 12.38 7.78
N TYR A 114 12.68 11.63 7.09
CA TYR A 114 11.31 11.37 7.52
C TYR A 114 10.84 10.00 7.04
N SER A 115 9.81 9.46 7.68
CA SER A 115 9.12 8.26 7.21
C SER A 115 7.78 8.63 6.59
N GLY A 116 7.35 7.82 5.63
CA GLY A 116 6.13 8.05 4.87
C GLY A 116 5.21 6.84 4.89
N LYS A 117 3.91 7.11 4.84
CA LYS A 117 2.85 6.12 4.60
C LYS A 117 2.17 6.45 3.28
N LEU A 118 2.13 5.48 2.39
CA LEU A 118 1.43 5.54 1.12
C LEU A 118 0.27 4.54 1.16
N ALA A 119 -0.96 5.05 1.28
CA ALA A 119 -2.15 4.23 1.42
C ALA A 119 -2.94 4.20 0.11
N TYR A 120 -3.24 2.98 -0.36
CA TYR A 120 -4.06 2.72 -1.53
C TYR A 120 -5.41 2.18 -1.13
N THR A 121 -6.45 2.74 -1.73
CA THR A 121 -7.84 2.30 -1.58
C THR A 121 -8.46 2.11 -2.97
N SER A 122 -9.51 1.31 -3.07
CA SER A 122 -10.31 1.18 -4.28
C SER A 122 -11.78 1.05 -3.91
N THR A 123 -12.67 1.16 -4.90
CA THR A 123 -14.09 0.79 -4.74
C THR A 123 -14.28 -0.70 -4.53
N ALA A 124 -13.28 -1.50 -4.93
CA ALA A 124 -13.14 -2.89 -4.56
C ALA A 124 -12.06 -3.06 -3.49
N ASN A 125 -11.97 -4.25 -2.91
CA ASN A 125 -10.87 -4.59 -2.00
C ASN A 125 -9.54 -4.62 -2.76
N VAL A 126 -8.48 -4.15 -2.10
CA VAL A 126 -7.14 -4.03 -2.67
C VAL A 126 -6.10 -4.47 -1.64
N SER A 127 -5.19 -5.33 -2.07
CA SER A 127 -4.17 -5.94 -1.21
C SER A 127 -2.75 -5.57 -1.65
N CYS A 128 -1.77 -5.94 -0.82
CA CYS A 128 -0.35 -5.74 -1.15
C CYS A 128 0.09 -6.48 -2.41
N THR A 129 -0.59 -7.58 -2.76
CA THR A 129 -0.33 -8.34 -3.99
C THR A 129 -0.94 -7.71 -5.23
N ASP A 130 -1.96 -6.86 -5.06
CA ASP A 130 -2.61 -6.16 -6.16
C ASP A 130 -1.89 -4.87 -6.57
N VAL A 131 -1.04 -4.34 -5.68
CA VAL A 131 -0.37 -3.04 -5.86
C VAL A 131 1.16 -3.15 -5.77
N PRO A 132 1.82 -4.09 -6.47
CA PRO A 132 3.26 -4.31 -6.31
C PRO A 132 4.07 -3.02 -6.49
N MET A 133 5.00 -2.77 -5.57
CA MET A 133 5.84 -1.58 -5.56
C MET A 133 7.32 -1.94 -5.51
N SER A 134 8.14 -1.14 -6.17
CA SER A 134 9.60 -1.21 -6.05
C SER A 134 10.16 0.20 -6.01
N CYS A 135 10.90 0.50 -4.94
CA CYS A 135 11.48 1.82 -4.71
C CYS A 135 12.99 1.81 -4.85
N PHE A 136 13.54 2.81 -5.51
CA PHE A 136 14.97 2.97 -5.72
C PHE A 136 15.40 4.39 -5.38
N GLN A 137 16.52 4.52 -4.67
CA GLN A 137 17.14 5.80 -4.35
C GLN A 137 18.24 6.15 -5.36
N GLY A 138 18.33 7.44 -5.69
CA GLY A 138 19.44 8.02 -6.43
C GLY A 138 19.15 8.31 -7.90
N THR A 139 20.08 9.01 -8.53
CA THR A 139 19.95 9.58 -9.88
C THR A 139 20.61 8.73 -10.97
N THR A 140 21.17 7.57 -10.61
CA THR A 140 21.86 6.68 -11.56
C THR A 140 20.89 5.97 -12.52
N ASN A 141 21.37 5.60 -13.71
CA ASN A 141 20.62 4.84 -14.69
C ASN A 141 21.39 3.57 -15.11
N PRO A 142 20.90 2.34 -14.83
CA PRO A 142 19.72 2.05 -14.02
C PRO A 142 19.93 2.43 -12.55
N LYS A 143 18.84 2.68 -11.82
CA LYS A 143 18.85 2.97 -10.39
C LYS A 143 19.19 1.68 -9.64
N ARG A 144 20.17 1.70 -8.73
CA ARG A 144 20.72 0.48 -8.10
C ARG A 144 20.50 0.36 -6.59
N ASN A 145 20.16 1.45 -5.91
CA ASN A 145 20.01 1.42 -4.45
C ASN A 145 18.55 1.18 -4.11
N LEU A 146 18.20 0.01 -3.59
CA LEU A 146 16.85 -0.30 -3.15
C LEU A 146 16.49 0.61 -1.96
N ALA A 147 15.38 1.33 -2.06
CA ALA A 147 14.78 2.03 -0.93
C ALA A 147 13.78 1.05 -0.31
N GLY A 148 14.14 0.47 0.83
CA GLY A 148 13.32 -0.55 1.48
C GLY A 148 11.92 -0.02 1.81
N HIS A 149 10.93 -0.91 1.79
CA HIS A 149 9.56 -0.59 2.17
C HIS A 149 8.84 -1.82 2.71
N THR A 150 7.73 -1.59 3.40
CA THR A 150 6.86 -2.66 3.90
C THR A 150 5.44 -2.38 3.48
N CYS A 151 4.74 -3.36 2.91
CA CYS A 151 3.32 -3.30 2.65
C CYS A 151 2.55 -4.07 3.72
N ASP A 152 1.48 -3.47 4.23
CA ASP A 152 0.51 -4.07 5.13
C ASP A 152 -0.90 -3.86 4.56
N ASP A 153 -1.65 -4.95 4.40
CA ASP A 153 -3.05 -4.94 3.96
C ASP A 153 -4.02 -5.48 5.04
N GLY A 154 -3.54 -5.64 6.28
CA GLY A 154 -4.26 -6.22 7.41
C GLY A 154 -4.30 -7.75 7.42
N THR A 155 -3.95 -8.40 6.30
CA THR A 155 -3.85 -9.86 6.18
C THR A 155 -2.44 -10.35 5.87
N ASN A 156 -1.67 -9.57 5.11
CA ASN A 156 -0.30 -9.84 4.70
C ASN A 156 0.58 -8.65 5.07
N VAL A 157 1.78 -8.97 5.56
CA VAL A 157 2.87 -8.01 5.69
C VAL A 157 4.00 -8.46 4.76
N LEU A 158 4.29 -7.67 3.73
CA LEU A 158 5.38 -7.92 2.79
C LEU A 158 6.49 -6.89 3.00
N ALA A 159 7.74 -7.32 3.13
CA ALA A 159 8.89 -6.44 3.27
C ALA A 159 9.89 -6.67 2.13
N TYR A 160 10.36 -5.58 1.54
CA TYR A 160 11.31 -5.57 0.41
C TYR A 160 12.43 -4.56 0.66
#